data_AF-A0A945IB55-F1
#
_entry.id   AF-A0A945IB55-F1
#
_cell.length_a   1.000
_cell.length_b   1.000
_cell.length_c   1.000
_cell.angle_alpha   90.00
_cell.angle_beta   90.00
_cell.angle_gamma   90.00
#
_symmetry.space_group_name_H-M   'P 1'
#
loop_
_entity.id
_entity.type
_entity.pdbx_description
1 polymer ?
#
loop_
_entity_poly.entity_id
_entity_poly.type
_entity_poly.pdbx_seq_one_letter_code
_entity_poly.pdbx_strand_id
1 'polypeptide(L)'
;MVDKKLIGNSSGMKFIYAGPHCHAPTCISMELYNGDTGDLLCRVVPEYGQGRENYKFDELDYIRVDPCIWGEDSGLMEPPYLNWDSKLVSIKKNNNSNAHYGEMASWQMRGIKN
;
A
#
# COMPACT_ATOMS: atom_id res chain seq x y z
N MET A 1 17.80 -13.74 7.70
CA MET A 1 19.09 -13.04 7.47
C MET A 1 19.25 -12.83 5.98
N VAL A 2 19.76 -11.67 5.58
CA VAL A 2 19.95 -11.29 4.17
C VAL A 2 21.29 -11.85 3.67
N ASP A 3 21.29 -12.48 2.50
CA ASP A 3 22.53 -12.97 1.88
C ASP A 3 23.30 -11.81 1.26
N LYS A 4 24.46 -11.50 1.83
CA LYS A 4 25.37 -10.43 1.39
C LYS A 4 25.81 -10.61 -0.07
N LYS A 5 25.86 -11.84 -0.59
CA LYS A 5 26.22 -12.08 -1.99
C LYS A 5 25.15 -11.61 -2.96
N LEU A 6 23.87 -11.58 -2.54
CA LEU A 6 22.73 -11.16 -3.39
C LEU A 6 22.52 -9.64 -3.37
N ILE A 7 22.85 -8.96 -2.28
CA ILE A 7 22.66 -7.51 -2.14
C ILE A 7 23.89 -6.67 -2.53
N GLY A 8 25.07 -7.30 -2.67
CA GLY A 8 26.30 -6.60 -3.04
C GLY A 8 26.67 -5.51 -2.01
N ASN A 9 26.96 -4.30 -2.49
CA ASN A 9 27.27 -3.15 -1.63
C ASN A 9 26.05 -2.31 -1.25
N SER A 10 24.84 -2.69 -1.68
CA SER A 10 23.63 -1.93 -1.36
C SER A 10 23.23 -2.17 0.09
N SER A 11 22.90 -1.09 0.79
CA SER A 11 22.50 -1.14 2.20
C SER A 11 20.99 -1.35 2.38
N GLY A 12 20.18 -1.06 1.35
CA GLY A 12 18.73 -1.16 1.40
C GLY A 12 18.04 -0.58 0.17
N MET A 13 16.79 -0.20 0.33
CA MET A 13 16.00 0.43 -0.74
C MET A 13 15.22 1.63 -0.23
N LYS A 14 15.03 2.61 -1.12
CA LYS A 14 14.05 3.68 -0.95
C LYS A 14 12.73 3.24 -1.59
N PHE A 15 11.63 3.26 -0.85
CA PHE A 15 10.30 2.96 -1.38
C PHE A 15 9.75 4.14 -2.20
N ILE A 16 9.25 3.84 -3.40
CA ILE A 16 8.70 4.86 -4.30
C ILE A 16 7.23 4.63 -4.63
N TYR A 17 6.72 3.42 -4.39
CA TYR A 17 5.34 3.05 -4.68
C TYR A 17 4.86 1.92 -3.77
N ALA A 18 3.67 2.07 -3.20
CA ALA A 18 2.95 1.00 -2.51
C ALA A 18 1.45 1.09 -2.83
N GLY A 19 0.97 0.15 -3.64
CA GLY A 19 -0.44 0.00 -3.99
C GLY A 19 -1.06 -1.19 -3.25
N PRO A 20 -2.02 -0.98 -2.32
CA PRO A 20 -2.70 -2.09 -1.68
C PRO A 20 -3.72 -2.73 -2.61
N HIS A 21 -3.98 -4.00 -2.38
CA HIS A 21 -5.05 -4.74 -3.04
C HIS A 21 -6.28 -4.82 -2.13
N CYS A 22 -7.38 -4.18 -2.53
CA CYS A 22 -8.64 -4.17 -1.79
C CYS A 22 -9.85 -4.39 -2.69
N HIS A 23 -10.91 -4.97 -2.13
CA HIS A 23 -12.13 -5.33 -2.83
C HIS A 23 -13.35 -4.65 -2.18
N ALA A 24 -14.29 -4.21 -3.00
CA ALA A 24 -15.62 -3.80 -2.56
C ALA A 24 -16.48 -5.04 -2.24
N PRO A 25 -17.53 -4.93 -1.42
CA PRO A 25 -17.91 -3.76 -0.64
C PRO A 25 -17.20 -3.71 0.73
N THR A 26 -16.31 -4.65 1.02
CA THR A 26 -15.87 -4.90 2.40
C THR A 26 -14.69 -4.04 2.85
N CYS A 27 -13.87 -3.51 1.94
CA CYS A 27 -12.66 -2.79 2.32
C CYS A 27 -12.92 -1.48 3.10
N ILE A 28 -12.45 -1.40 4.34
CA ILE A 28 -12.51 -0.16 5.14
C ILE A 28 -11.21 0.63 5.02
N SER A 29 -10.07 -0.06 5.16
CA SER A 29 -8.76 0.58 5.03
C SER A 29 -7.63 -0.44 4.90
N MET A 30 -6.53 0.01 4.32
CA MET A 30 -5.26 -0.70 4.23
C MET A 30 -4.14 0.18 4.79
N GLU A 31 -3.36 -0.36 5.73
CA GLU A 31 -2.27 0.33 6.40
C GLU A 31 -0.99 -0.50 6.27
N LEU A 32 0.13 0.17 5.96
CA LEU A 32 1.47 -0.41 5.90
C LEU A 32 2.37 0.34 6.88
N TYR A 33 3.00 -0.39 7.77
CA TYR A 33 3.91 0.14 8.79
C TYR A 33 5.32 -0.40 8.60
N ASN A 34 6.30 0.41 8.98
CA ASN A 34 7.63 -0.08 9.32
C ASN A 34 7.51 -0.83 10.65
N GLY A 35 7.70 -2.14 10.62
CA GLY A 35 7.56 -3.00 11.78
C GLY A 35 8.70 -2.89 12.78
N ASP A 36 9.84 -2.31 12.39
CA ASP A 36 10.98 -2.10 13.28
C ASP A 36 10.86 -0.79 14.07
N THR A 37 10.34 0.27 13.43
CA THR A 37 10.19 1.60 14.08
C THR A 37 8.77 1.86 14.59
N GLY A 38 7.76 1.20 14.03
CA GLY A 38 6.34 1.49 14.28
C GLY A 38 5.77 2.62 13.42
N ASP A 39 6.55 3.20 12.52
CA ASP A 39 6.09 4.33 11.68
C ASP A 39 5.05 3.87 10.66
N LEU A 40 3.99 4.67 10.49
CA LEU A 40 3.03 4.49 9.41
C LEU A 40 3.67 4.95 8.09
N LEU A 41 3.87 4.01 7.17
CA LEU A 41 4.40 4.32 5.84
C LEU A 41 3.26 4.76 4.92
N CYS A 42 2.18 3.97 4.85
CA CYS A 42 1.09 4.22 3.92
C CYS A 42 -0.26 3.87 4.55
N ARG A 43 -1.25 4.74 4.39
CA ARG A 43 -2.65 4.46 4.72
C ARG A 43 -3.51 4.79 3.51
N VAL A 44 -4.28 3.81 3.06
CA VAL A 44 -5.26 3.97 1.98
C VAL A 44 -6.64 3.67 2.52
N VAL A 45 -7.56 4.59 2.28
CA VAL A 45 -8.99 4.42 2.51
C VAL A 45 -9.63 4.42 1.12
N PRO A 46 -10.29 3.33 0.68
CA PRO A 46 -10.87 3.27 -0.65
C PRO A 46 -11.99 4.30 -0.78
N GLU A 47 -12.08 4.91 -1.96
CA GLU A 47 -13.21 5.76 -2.33
C GLU A 47 -14.22 4.91 -3.12
N TYR A 48 -15.45 4.87 -2.63
CA TYR A 48 -16.54 4.13 -3.25
C TYR A 48 -17.25 5.00 -4.29
N GLY A 49 -17.69 4.36 -5.38
CA GLY A 49 -18.56 5.00 -6.36
C GLY A 49 -19.91 5.39 -5.75
N GLN A 50 -20.50 6.47 -6.27
CA GLN A 50 -21.73 7.07 -5.73
C GLN A 50 -22.99 6.79 -6.57
N GLY A 51 -22.85 6.08 -7.68
CA GLY A 51 -23.93 5.72 -8.61
C GLY A 51 -24.45 6.90 -9.43
N ARG A 52 -23.65 7.95 -9.67
CA ARG A 52 -24.10 9.17 -10.37
C ARG A 52 -24.15 8.96 -11.88
N GLU A 53 -25.19 9.50 -12.51
CA GLU A 53 -25.31 9.47 -13.97
C GLU A 53 -24.22 10.31 -14.65
N ASN A 54 -23.69 9.80 -15.77
CA ASN A 54 -22.64 10.44 -16.59
C ASN A 54 -21.26 10.58 -15.91
N TYR A 55 -21.01 9.92 -14.78
CA TYR A 55 -19.68 9.78 -14.18
C TYR A 55 -19.08 8.41 -14.54
N LYS A 56 -17.80 8.39 -14.91
CA LYS A 56 -17.07 7.14 -15.19
C LYS A 56 -16.55 6.55 -13.90
N PHE A 57 -16.58 5.21 -13.78
CA PHE A 57 -16.04 4.49 -12.62
C PHE A 57 -16.67 4.95 -11.30
N ASP A 58 -17.98 5.16 -11.32
CA ASP A 58 -18.77 5.66 -10.19
C ASP A 58 -19.90 4.69 -9.83
N GLU A 59 -19.87 3.45 -10.33
CA GLU A 59 -20.83 2.42 -9.94
C GLU A 59 -20.75 2.14 -8.44
N LEU A 60 -21.87 1.82 -7.77
CA LEU A 60 -21.90 1.69 -6.29
C LEU A 60 -20.93 0.63 -5.72
N ASP A 61 -20.59 -0.39 -6.50
CA ASP A 61 -19.62 -1.43 -6.13
C ASP A 61 -18.22 -1.19 -6.71
N TYR A 62 -18.00 -0.07 -7.39
CA TYR A 62 -16.68 0.35 -7.81
C TYR A 62 -15.93 0.96 -6.63
N ILE A 63 -14.63 0.65 -6.51
CA ILE A 63 -13.73 1.33 -5.57
C ILE A 63 -12.48 1.84 -6.27
N ARG A 64 -12.10 3.07 -5.96
CA ARG A 64 -10.78 3.61 -6.25
C ARG A 64 -9.87 3.36 -5.07
N VAL A 65 -8.70 2.78 -5.34
CA VAL A 65 -7.68 2.45 -4.33
C VAL A 65 -6.39 3.16 -4.73
N ASP A 66 -6.23 4.38 -4.25
CA ASP A 66 -5.09 5.21 -4.62
C ASP A 66 -3.81 4.73 -3.91
N PRO A 67 -2.70 4.51 -4.64
CA PRO A 67 -1.45 4.05 -4.06
C PRO A 67 -0.74 5.18 -3.30
N CYS A 68 0.11 4.82 -2.35
CA CYS A 68 1.10 5.77 -1.83
C CYS A 68 2.28 5.87 -2.80
N ILE A 69 2.67 7.10 -3.09
CA ILE A 69 3.77 7.43 -4.00
C ILE A 69 4.73 8.35 -3.25
N TRP A 70 6.02 8.06 -3.38
CA TRP A 70 7.09 8.87 -2.81
C TRP A 70 8.10 9.22 -3.89
N GLY A 71 8.79 10.35 -3.73
CA GLY A 71 9.77 10.82 -4.70
C GLY A 71 10.45 12.10 -4.25
N GLU A 72 11.43 12.54 -5.04
CA GLU A 72 12.19 13.78 -4.80
C GLU A 72 11.56 14.98 -5.53
N ASP A 73 10.53 14.74 -6.34
CA ASP A 73 9.78 15.79 -7.04
C ASP A 73 8.93 16.63 -6.06
N SER A 74 8.79 17.91 -6.38
CA SER A 74 8.00 18.85 -5.58
C SER A 74 6.56 18.36 -5.38
N GLY A 75 6.12 18.30 -4.13
CA GLY A 75 4.77 17.87 -3.74
C GLY A 75 4.67 16.40 -3.35
N LEU A 76 5.72 15.59 -3.57
CA LEU A 76 5.80 14.24 -3.04
C LEU A 76 6.44 14.21 -1.66
N MET A 77 6.07 13.20 -0.87
CA MET A 77 6.78 12.89 0.37
C MET A 77 8.12 12.22 0.04
N GLU A 78 9.12 12.48 0.89
CA GLU A 78 10.42 11.83 0.74
C GLU A 78 10.29 10.30 0.82
N PRO A 79 10.99 9.54 -0.06
CA PRO A 79 11.01 8.09 -0.03
C PRO A 79 11.50 7.53 1.32
N PRO A 80 10.70 6.72 2.04
CA PRO A 80 11.18 6.07 3.24
C PRO A 80 12.24 5.04 2.87
N TYR A 81 13.31 5.01 3.66
CA TYR A 81 14.40 4.06 3.50
C TYR A 81 14.15 2.81 4.33
N LEU A 82 14.35 1.64 3.72
CA LEU A 82 14.22 0.33 4.36
C LEU A 82 15.52 -0.46 4.17
N ASN A 83 16.00 -1.07 5.25
CA ASN A 83 17.06 -2.05 5.17
C ASN A 83 16.54 -3.32 4.50
N TRP A 84 17.44 -4.14 3.98
CA TRP A 84 17.07 -5.40 3.34
C TRP A 84 16.35 -6.40 4.27
N ASP A 85 16.54 -6.28 5.57
CA ASP A 85 15.90 -7.08 6.61
C ASP A 85 14.80 -6.33 7.38
N SER A 86 14.41 -5.13 6.92
CA SER A 86 13.35 -4.37 7.56
C SER A 86 12.04 -5.16 7.60
N LYS A 87 11.38 -5.14 8.76
CA LYS A 87 10.07 -5.74 8.93
C LYS A 87 9.00 -4.79 8.41
N LEU A 88 8.00 -5.34 7.73
CA LEU A 88 6.81 -4.61 7.32
C LEU A 88 5.59 -5.26 7.95
N VAL A 89 4.69 -4.42 8.46
CA VAL A 89 3.41 -4.85 9.02
C VAL A 89 2.30 -4.32 8.14
N SER A 90 1.48 -5.23 7.63
CA SER A 90 0.31 -4.94 6.81
C SER A 90 -0.95 -5.17 7.63
N ILE A 91 -1.79 -4.14 7.76
CA ILE A 91 -3.08 -4.22 8.46
C ILE A 91 -4.19 -3.91 7.45
N LYS A 92 -5.08 -4.88 7.28
CA LYS A 92 -6.29 -4.75 6.48
C LYS A 92 -7.52 -4.76 7.38
N LYS A 93 -8.42 -3.79 7.21
CA LYS A 93 -9.68 -3.73 7.93
C LYS A 93 -10.82 -3.89 6.95
N ASN A 94 -11.71 -4.85 7.22
CA ASN A 94 -12.86 -5.15 6.39
C ASN A 94 -14.15 -5.14 7.21
N ASN A 95 -15.24 -4.75 6.57
CA ASN A 95 -16.60 -4.91 7.05
C ASN A 95 -17.08 -6.34 6.77
N ASN A 96 -17.51 -7.06 7.80
CA ASN A 96 -17.98 -8.45 7.71
C ASN A 96 -19.51 -8.59 7.54
N SER A 97 -20.22 -7.48 7.31
CA SER A 97 -21.68 -7.51 7.13
C SER A 97 -22.12 -8.21 5.84
N ASN A 98 -21.23 -8.29 4.84
CA ASN A 98 -21.45 -9.00 3.58
C ASN A 98 -20.37 -10.08 3.42
N ALA A 99 -20.78 -11.29 3.04
CA ALA A 99 -19.83 -12.37 2.76
C ALA A 99 -18.96 -12.02 1.55
N HIS A 100 -17.64 -12.06 1.73
CA HIS A 100 -16.67 -11.81 0.67
C HIS A 100 -15.42 -12.68 0.90
N TYR A 101 -14.94 -13.35 -0.15
CA TYR A 101 -13.87 -14.33 -0.07
C TYR A 101 -12.61 -13.83 -0.77
N GLY A 102 -11.46 -14.42 -0.44
CA GLY A 102 -10.19 -14.05 -1.08
C GLY A 102 -9.63 -12.71 -0.59
N GLU A 103 -10.07 -12.22 0.57
CA GLU A 103 -9.54 -11.02 1.19
C GLU A 103 -8.10 -11.23 1.65
N MET A 104 -7.18 -10.45 1.10
CA MET A 104 -5.75 -10.50 1.44
C MET A 104 -5.26 -9.10 1.79
N ALA A 105 -4.38 -9.00 2.77
CA ALA A 105 -3.64 -7.77 3.10
C ALA A 105 -2.40 -7.63 2.20
N SER A 106 -2.64 -7.68 0.87
CA SER A 106 -1.61 -7.76 -0.17
C SER A 106 -1.25 -6.39 -0.72
N TRP A 107 0.01 -6.24 -1.16
CA TRP A 107 0.57 -4.99 -1.66
C TRP A 107 1.43 -5.25 -2.90
N GLN A 108 1.30 -4.37 -3.89
CA GLN A 108 2.27 -4.24 -4.98
C GLN A 108 3.21 -3.09 -4.64
N MET A 109 4.50 -3.37 -4.50
CA MET A 109 5.48 -2.39 -4.04
C MET A 109 6.65 -2.27 -5.01
N ARG A 110 7.22 -1.05 -5.10
CA ARG A 110 8.44 -0.79 -5.86
C ARG A 110 9.40 0.05 -5.01
N GLY A 111 10.68 -0.28 -5.11
CA GLY A 111 11.75 0.48 -4.49
C GLY A 111 12.94 0.62 -5.44
N ILE A 112 13.75 1.64 -5.20
CA ILE A 112 15.04 1.83 -5.86
C ILE A 112 16.15 1.48 -4.88
N LYS A 113 17.19 0.79 -5.37
CA LYS A 113 18.35 0.45 -4.54
C LYS A 113 19.07 1.73 -4.13
N ASN A 114 19.54 1.74 -2.88
CA ASN A 114 20.48 2.75 -2.39
C ASN A 114 21.87 2.11 -2.21
#